data_AF-A0A0C9SEK4-F1
#
_entry.id   AF-A0A0C9SEK4-F1
#
_cell.length_a   1.000
_cell.length_b   1.000
_cell.length_c   1.000
_cell.angle_alpha   90.00
_cell.angle_beta   90.00
_cell.angle_gamma   90.00
#
_symmetry.space_group_name_H-M   'P 1'
#
loop_
_entity.id
_entity.type
_entity.pdbx_description
1 polymer ?
#
loop_
_entity_poly.entity_id
_entity_poly.type
_entity_poly.pdbx_seq_one_letter_code
_entity_poly.pdbx_strand_id
1 'polypeptide(L)'
;DEGLIKVVTPSCDRHDVCYACGRFNHVNRAECDRLFLRDMLQACQHLQASSRTQRLCRGTAKTFFLGVTLFGSAHYSQSGQVPSYCPEVKHCIASLP
;
A
#
# COMPACT_ATOMS: atom_id res chain seq x y z
N ASP A 1 -3.32 -4.80 -19.85
CA ASP A 1 -3.85 -5.98 -19.13
C ASP A 1 -4.68 -5.47 -17.96
N GLU A 2 -6.00 -5.45 -18.09
CA GLU A 2 -6.92 -4.79 -17.14
C GLU A 2 -6.87 -5.39 -15.73
N GLY A 3 -6.41 -6.64 -15.58
CA GLY A 3 -6.28 -7.29 -14.29
C GLY A 3 -5.22 -6.64 -13.38
N LEU A 4 -4.16 -6.07 -13.95
CA LEU A 4 -3.10 -5.43 -13.17
C LEU A 4 -3.57 -4.10 -12.55
N ILE A 5 -4.38 -3.32 -13.28
CA ILE A 5 -4.95 -2.05 -12.79
C ILE A 5 -5.81 -2.30 -11.54
N LYS A 6 -6.61 -3.38 -11.56
CA LYS A 6 -7.47 -3.78 -10.43
C LYS A 6 -6.69 -4.17 -9.16
N VAL A 7 -5.41 -4.55 -9.29
CA VAL A 7 -4.52 -4.81 -8.16
C VAL A 7 -3.85 -3.53 -7.67
N VAL A 8 -3.33 -2.74 -8.59
CA VAL A 8 -2.47 -1.60 -8.27
C VAL A 8 -3.27 -0.46 -7.64
N THR A 9 -4.35 0.00 -8.28
CA THR A 9 -5.05 1.22 -7.84
C THR A 9 -5.55 1.13 -6.39
N PRO A 10 -6.30 0.09 -5.97
CA PRO A 10 -6.79 0.02 -4.58
C PRO A 10 -5.67 -0.12 -3.55
N SER A 11 -4.54 -0.72 -3.94
CA SER A 11 -3.37 -0.85 -3.07
C SER A 11 -2.64 0.48 -2.91
N CYS A 12 -2.51 1.25 -3.98
CA CYS A 12 -1.94 2.61 -3.94
C CYS A 12 -2.79 3.54 -3.08
N ASP A 13 -4.11 3.55 -3.25
CA ASP A 13 -5.01 4.43 -2.48
C ASP A 13 -4.85 4.20 -0.96
N ARG A 14 -4.74 2.93 -0.53
CA ARG A 14 -4.49 2.59 0.88
C ARG A 14 -3.10 2.99 1.35
N HIS A 15 -2.08 2.84 0.49
CA HIS A 15 -0.71 3.24 0.80
C HIS A 15 -0.61 4.75 0.99
N ASP A 16 -1.25 5.54 0.12
CA ASP A 16 -1.28 7.00 0.22
C ASP A 16 -1.98 7.48 1.50
N VAL A 17 -3.09 6.85 1.87
CA VAL A 17 -3.76 7.11 3.16
C VAL A 17 -2.84 6.77 4.33
N CYS A 18 -2.12 5.64 4.27
CA CYS A 18 -1.13 5.29 5.28
C CYS A 18 0.03 6.29 5.33
N TYR A 19 0.49 6.79 4.18
CA TYR A 19 1.54 7.80 4.13
C TYR A 19 1.10 9.14 4.70
N ALA A 20 -0.15 9.53 4.46
CA ALA A 20 -0.71 10.75 5.00
C ALA A 20 -0.98 10.66 6.51
N CYS A 21 -1.57 9.56 6.97
CA CYS A 21 -2.10 9.41 8.33
C CYS A 21 -1.29 8.50 9.25
N GLY A 22 -0.24 7.83 8.74
CA GLY A 22 0.51 6.82 9.48
C GLY A 22 1.13 7.39 10.74
N ARG A 23 1.78 8.55 10.66
CA ARG A 23 2.38 9.23 11.83
C ARG A 23 1.35 9.52 12.92
N PHE A 24 0.15 9.99 12.54
CA PHE A 24 -0.96 10.24 13.48
C PHE A 24 -1.45 8.94 14.14
N ASN A 25 -1.43 7.83 13.41
CA ASN A 25 -1.84 6.50 13.88
C ASN A 25 -0.68 5.63 14.41
N HIS A 26 0.49 6.22 14.70
CA HIS A 26 1.69 5.51 15.17
C HIS A 26 2.22 4.41 14.23
N VAL A 27 1.91 4.49 12.94
CA VAL A 27 2.39 3.59 11.87
C VAL A 27 3.52 4.27 11.12
N ASN A 28 4.71 3.67 11.14
CA ASN A 28 5.87 4.24 10.46
C ASN A 28 5.87 3.94 8.94
N ARG A 29 6.69 4.67 8.17
CA ARG A 29 6.78 4.50 6.71
C ARG A 29 7.06 3.05 6.28
N ALA A 30 8.03 2.40 6.92
CA ALA A 30 8.42 1.05 6.55
C ALA A 30 7.29 0.04 6.82
N GLU A 31 6.43 0.32 7.78
CA GLU A 31 5.21 -0.43 8.01
C GLU A 31 4.20 -0.18 6.89
N CYS A 32 3.90 1.07 6.53
CA CYS A 32 3.05 1.39 5.37
C CYS A 32 3.52 0.68 4.09
N ASP A 33 4.83 0.67 3.80
CA ASP A 33 5.39 0.00 2.62
C ASP A 33 5.16 -1.53 2.69
N ARG A 34 5.29 -2.15 3.87
CA ARG A 34 4.99 -3.58 4.05
C ARG A 34 3.50 -3.89 3.90
N LEU A 35 2.63 -3.03 4.43
CA LEU A 35 1.18 -3.16 4.27
C LEU A 35 0.81 -3.10 2.78
N PHE A 36 1.41 -2.16 2.03
CA PHE A 36 1.23 -2.04 0.59
C PHE A 36 1.66 -3.31 -0.17
N LEU A 37 2.82 -3.89 0.16
CA LEU A 37 3.24 -5.15 -0.46
C LEU A 37 2.25 -6.28 -0.17
N ARG A 38 1.81 -6.41 1.09
CA ARG A 38 0.84 -7.44 1.48
C ARG A 38 -0.47 -7.31 0.71
N ASP A 39 -1.00 -6.08 0.62
CA ASP A 39 -2.25 -5.80 -0.07
C ASP A 39 -2.17 -6.14 -1.57
N MET A 40 -1.08 -5.75 -2.25
CA MET A 40 -0.85 -6.15 -3.64
C MET A 40 -0.73 -7.67 -3.80
N LEU A 41 -0.01 -8.35 -2.90
CA LEU A 41 0.15 -9.81 -2.96
C LEU A 41 -1.18 -10.54 -2.75
N GLN A 42 -2.02 -10.05 -1.82
CA GLN A 42 -3.35 -10.59 -1.59
C GLN A 42 -4.25 -10.38 -2.82
N ALA A 43 -4.24 -9.17 -3.39
CA ALA A 43 -4.98 -8.90 -4.62
C ALA A 43 -4.50 -9.78 -5.79
N CYS A 44 -3.19 -10.03 -5.91
CA CYS A 44 -2.64 -10.98 -6.88
C CYS A 44 -3.14 -12.42 -6.66
N GLN A 45 -3.41 -12.84 -5.43
CA GLN A 45 -3.95 -14.17 -5.13
C GLN A 45 -5.42 -14.29 -5.54
N HIS A 46 -6.19 -13.21 -5.39
CA HIS A 46 -7.60 -13.17 -5.77
C HIS A 46 -7.84 -12.94 -7.27
N LEU A 47 -6.80 -12.62 -8.05
CA LEU A 47 -6.89 -12.61 -9.51
C LEU A 47 -7.20 -14.02 -10.04
N GLN A 48 -8.38 -14.19 -10.65
CA GLN A 48 -8.72 -15.35 -11.46
C GLN A 48 -7.92 -15.32 -12.78
N ALA A 49 -6.63 -15.65 -12.70
CA ALA A 49 -5.70 -15.56 -13.81
C ALA A 49 -4.76 -16.77 -13.87
N SER A 50 -4.10 -16.94 -15.02
CA SER A 50 -3.10 -18.00 -15.22
C SER A 50 -1.96 -17.91 -14.21
N SER A 51 -1.28 -19.04 -13.94
CA SER A 51 -0.10 -19.04 -13.06
C SER A 51 1.01 -18.11 -13.55
N ARG A 52 1.12 -17.89 -14.87
CA ARG A 52 2.07 -16.92 -15.45
C ARG A 52 1.68 -15.50 -15.05
N THR A 53 0.41 -15.13 -15.21
CA THR A 53 -0.12 -13.82 -14.82
C THR A 53 0.03 -13.58 -13.32
N GLN A 54 -0.24 -14.59 -12.48
CA GLN A 54 -0.02 -14.47 -11.03
C GLN A 54 1.45 -14.22 -10.68
N ARG A 55 2.40 -14.91 -11.33
CA ARG A 55 3.84 -14.66 -11.12
C ARG A 55 4.23 -13.24 -11.52
N LEU A 56 3.75 -12.76 -12.67
CA LEU A 56 3.99 -11.39 -13.12
C LEU A 56 3.40 -10.38 -12.12
N CYS A 57 2.17 -10.59 -11.67
CA CYS A 57 1.53 -9.75 -10.66
C CYS A 57 2.36 -9.65 -9.38
N ARG A 58 2.77 -10.80 -8.82
CA ARG A 58 3.61 -10.83 -7.60
C ARG A 58 4.99 -10.20 -7.83
N GLY A 59 5.56 -10.35 -9.04
CA GLY A 59 6.79 -9.68 -9.44
C GLY A 59 6.63 -8.16 -9.43
N THR A 60 5.59 -7.66 -10.10
CA THR A 60 5.25 -6.23 -10.13
C THR A 60 5.00 -5.68 -8.72
N ALA A 61 4.28 -6.41 -7.86
CA ALA A 61 4.06 -6.01 -6.46
C ALA A 61 5.37 -5.77 -5.70
N LYS A 62 6.36 -6.65 -5.90
CA LYS A 62 7.70 -6.48 -5.29
C LYS A 62 8.46 -5.29 -5.87
N THR A 63 8.34 -5.04 -7.18
CA THR A 63 8.94 -3.86 -7.83
C THR A 63 8.36 -2.56 -7.28
N PHE A 64 7.04 -2.48 -7.12
CA PHE A 64 6.36 -1.32 -6.53
C PHE A 64 6.78 -1.12 -5.07
N PHE A 65 6.82 -2.19 -4.27
CA PHE A 65 7.33 -2.16 -2.90
C PHE A 65 8.76 -1.61 -2.81
N LEU A 66 9.66 -2.09 -3.69
CA LEU A 66 11.02 -1.58 -3.76
C LEU A 66 11.04 -0.08 -4.08
N GLY A 67 10.21 0.37 -5.02
CA GLY A 67 10.07 1.78 -5.38
C GLY A 67 9.70 2.66 -4.19
N VAL A 68 8.63 2.32 -3.47
CA VAL A 68 8.20 3.11 -2.28
C VAL A 68 9.21 3.02 -1.13
N THR A 69 9.89 1.88 -0.99
CA THR A 69 10.93 1.72 0.03
C THR A 69 12.11 2.66 -0.23
N LEU A 70 12.55 2.78 -1.49
CA LEU A 70 13.69 3.61 -1.90
C LEU A 70 13.35 5.11 -1.97
N PHE A 71 12.19 5.46 -2.52
CA PHE A 71 11.86 6.84 -2.88
C PHE A 71 10.71 7.45 -2.07
N GLY A 72 9.93 6.65 -1.34
CA GLY A 72 8.72 7.10 -0.65
C GLY A 72 8.97 8.00 0.57
N SER A 73 10.20 8.09 1.09
CA SER A 73 10.50 8.95 2.24
C SER A 73 10.11 10.42 2.02
N ALA A 74 10.18 10.92 0.79
CA ALA A 74 9.79 12.27 0.42
C ALA A 74 8.28 12.54 0.56
N HIS A 75 7.46 11.49 0.58
CA HIS A 75 5.99 11.57 0.56
C HIS A 75 5.34 11.13 1.88
N TYR A 76 6.11 10.50 2.79
CA TYR A 76 5.59 10.11 4.10
C TYR A 76 5.43 11.34 5.00
N SER A 77 4.22 11.56 5.53
CA SER A 77 3.86 12.82 6.18
C SER A 77 4.80 13.21 7.32
N GLN A 78 5.10 14.51 7.38
CA GLN A 78 5.94 15.12 8.41
C GLN A 78 5.07 15.68 9.55
N SER A 79 5.68 15.86 10.72
CA SER A 79 4.97 16.39 11.90
C SER A 79 4.35 17.77 11.58
N GLY A 80 3.04 17.91 11.82
CA GLY A 80 2.30 19.17 11.61
C GLY A 80 1.42 19.23 10.36
N GLN A 81 1.49 18.24 9.46
CA GLN A 81 0.61 18.11 8.29
C GLN A 81 -0.25 16.85 8.40
N VAL A 82 -1.20 16.85 9.33
CA VAL A 82 -2.15 15.74 9.51
C VAL A 82 -3.48 16.11 8.87
N PRO A 83 -3.92 15.41 7.81
CA PRO A 83 -5.25 15.60 7.24
C PRO A 83 -6.37 15.40 8.27
N SER A 84 -7.45 16.15 8.14
CA SER A 84 -8.59 16.11 9.06
C SER A 84 -9.31 14.75 9.09
N TYR A 85 -9.23 13.95 8.02
CA TYR A 85 -9.85 12.63 7.92
C TYR A 85 -9.05 11.51 8.62
N CYS A 86 -7.84 11.80 9.12
CA CYS A 86 -6.99 10.78 9.74
C CYS A 86 -7.59 10.04 10.96
N PRO A 87 -8.46 10.66 11.80
CA PRO A 87 -9.15 9.95 12.88
C PRO A 87 -10.11 8.85 12.38
N GLU A 88 -10.71 9.02 11.20
CA GLU A 88 -11.72 8.11 10.66
C GLU A 88 -11.11 6.83 10.07
N VAL A 89 -9.88 6.96 9.54
CA VAL A 89 -9.17 5.88 8.83
C VAL A 89 -8.32 5.00 9.74
N LYS A 90 -8.35 5.22 11.07
CA LYS A 90 -7.59 4.41 12.04
C LYS A 90 -7.85 2.91 11.85
N HIS A 91 -9.10 2.52 11.64
CA HIS A 91 -9.47 1.12 11.38
C HIS A 91 -8.97 0.63 10.01
N CYS A 92 -8.75 1.48 9.02
CA CYS A 92 -8.22 1.06 7.72
C CYS A 92 -6.71 0.78 7.78
N ILE A 93 -5.99 1.46 8.67
CA ILE A 93 -4.53 1.34 8.82
C ILE A 93 -4.17 0.31 9.90
N ALA A 94 -4.93 0.28 10.99
CA ALA A 94 -4.66 -0.55 12.17
C ALA A 94 -5.34 -1.93 12.16
N SER A 95 -6.20 -2.27 11.18
CA SER A 95 -6.89 -3.58 11.13
C SER A 95 -6.11 -4.65 10.36
N LEU A 96 -4.79 -4.63 10.45
CA LEU A 96 -3.97 -5.67 9.84
C LEU A 96 -3.32 -6.41 11.02
N PRO A 97 -3.70 -7.68 11.24
CA PRO A 97 -3.25 -8.46 12.40
C PRO A 97 -1.74 -8.55 12.49
#